data_AF-A0A954XH82-F1
#
_entry.id   AF-A0A954XH82-F1
#
_cell.length_a   1.000
_cell.length_b   1.000
_cell.length_c   1.000
_cell.angle_alpha   90.00
_cell.angle_beta   90.00
_cell.angle_gamma   90.00
#
_symmetry.space_group_name_H-M   'P 1'
#
loop_
_entity.id
_entity.type
_entity.pdbx_description
1 polymer ?
#
loop_
_entity_poly.entity_id
_entity_poly.type
_entity_poly.pdbx_seq_one_letter_code
_entity_poly.pdbx_strand_id
1 'polypeptide(L)'
;RGIEPTVVEYLKEPPDAKTLSGLLKKLGVQPKDLIRPKEHRALGLPETDDAQELITRMATHPEIIERPIVVSGGKARLGRPPEAVLEIL
;
A
#
# COMPACT_ATOMS: atom_id res chain seq x y z
N ARG A 1 9.58 16.04 14.42
CA ARG A 1 10.39 14.94 15.00
C ARG A 1 11.51 14.65 14.00
N GLY A 2 12.77 14.55 14.42
CA GLY A 2 13.93 14.27 13.56
C GLY A 2 14.16 12.78 13.33
N ILE A 3 13.11 12.05 12.96
CA ILE A 3 13.20 10.61 12.66
C ILE A 3 13.61 10.50 11.19
N GLU A 4 14.71 9.80 10.91
CA GLU A 4 15.09 9.42 9.55
C GLU A 4 14.38 8.11 9.18
N PRO A 5 13.37 8.14 8.27
CA PRO A 5 12.70 6.93 7.84
C PRO A 5 13.56 6.15 6.85
N THR A 6 13.48 4.84 6.88
CA THR A 6 13.90 4.02 5.73
C THR A 6 12.91 4.27 4.58
N VAL A 7 13.40 4.87 3.50
CA VAL A 7 12.60 5.12 2.30
C VAL A 7 12.72 3.91 1.37
N VAL A 8 11.58 3.28 1.07
CA VAL A 8 11.50 2.19 0.10
C VAL A 8 10.89 2.72 -1.18
N GLU A 9 11.64 2.65 -2.28
CA GLU A 9 11.14 2.99 -3.61
C GLU A 9 10.30 1.84 -4.16
N TYR A 10 9.06 1.73 -3.70
CA TYR A 10 8.16 0.58 -3.98
C TYR A 10 7.89 0.33 -5.49
N LEU A 11 8.18 1.28 -6.37
CA LEU A 11 8.13 1.07 -7.82
C LEU A 11 9.37 0.35 -8.37
N LYS A 12 10.53 0.50 -7.72
CA LYS A 12 11.79 -0.20 -8.06
C LYS A 12 11.93 -1.51 -7.31
N GLU A 13 11.52 -1.51 -6.03
CA GLU A 13 11.56 -2.64 -5.12
C GLU A 13 10.13 -2.94 -4.63
N PRO A 14 9.29 -3.55 -5.48
CA PRO A 14 7.90 -3.81 -5.12
C PRO A 14 7.80 -4.78 -3.93
N PRO A 15 6.90 -4.51 -2.98
CA PRO A 15 6.63 -5.44 -1.89
C PRO A 15 6.01 -6.73 -2.43
N ASP A 16 6.43 -7.87 -1.88
CA ASP A 16 5.84 -9.17 -2.21
C ASP A 16 4.42 -9.31 -1.63
N ALA A 17 3.68 -10.33 -2.11
CA ALA A 17 2.31 -10.59 -1.65
C ALA A 17 2.21 -10.79 -0.13
N LYS A 18 3.24 -11.38 0.50
CA LYS A 18 3.30 -11.59 1.95
C LYS A 18 3.42 -10.26 2.71
N THR A 19 4.29 -9.37 2.23
CA THR A 19 4.49 -8.02 2.76
C THR A 19 3.22 -7.20 2.61
N LEU A 20 2.61 -7.22 1.42
CA LEU A 20 1.34 -6.55 1.14
C LEU A 20 0.21 -7.05 2.06
N SER A 21 0.08 -8.36 2.22
CA SER A 21 -0.89 -8.95 3.17
C SER A 21 -0.65 -8.48 4.60
N GLY A 22 0.62 -8.36 5.01
CA GLY A 22 1.01 -7.82 6.31
C GLY A 22 0.66 -6.34 6.46
N LEU A 23 0.88 -5.52 5.43
CA LEU A 23 0.53 -4.10 5.41
C LEU A 23 -0.99 -3.90 5.52
N LEU A 24 -1.77 -4.65 4.75
CA LEU A 24 -3.23 -4.59 4.80
C LEU A 24 -3.77 -4.91 6.20
N LYS A 25 -3.23 -5.95 6.84
CA LYS A 25 -3.58 -6.30 8.24
C LYS A 25 -3.23 -5.18 9.22
N LYS A 26 -2.07 -4.53 9.07
CA LYS A 26 -1.64 -3.42 9.93
C LYS A 26 -2.44 -2.14 9.71
N LEU A 27 -2.87 -1.90 8.47
CA LEU A 27 -3.71 -0.78 8.08
C LEU A 27 -5.18 -0.99 8.49
N GLY A 28 -5.62 -2.24 8.63
CA GLY A 28 -7.02 -2.59 8.92
C GLY A 28 -7.94 -2.33 7.73
N VAL A 29 -7.44 -2.45 6.50
CA VAL A 29 -8.18 -2.17 5.26
C VAL A 29 -8.19 -3.37 4.32
N GLN A 30 -9.13 -3.39 3.38
CA GLN A 30 -9.19 -4.41 2.33
C GLN A 30 -8.23 -4.04 1.18
N PRO A 31 -7.77 -5.02 0.37
CA PRO A 31 -6.90 -4.75 -0.78
C PRO A 31 -7.43 -3.66 -1.72
N LYS A 32 -8.75 -3.66 -1.98
CA LYS A 32 -9.42 -2.66 -2.81
C LYS A 32 -9.28 -1.23 -2.31
N ASP A 33 -9.19 -1.04 -0.99
CA ASP A 33 -9.04 0.28 -0.37
C ASP A 33 -7.61 0.83 -0.56
N LEU A 34 -6.66 -0.05 -0.89
CA LEU A 34 -5.26 0.27 -1.16
C LEU A 34 -4.96 0.35 -2.66
N ILE A 35 -5.96 0.20 -3.53
CA ILE A 35 -5.80 0.33 -4.98
C ILE A 35 -6.17 1.74 -5.42
N ARG A 36 -5.32 2.30 -6.28
CA ARG A 36 -5.53 3.57 -6.94
C ARG A 36 -6.38 3.36 -8.20
N PRO A 37 -7.63 3.83 -8.24
CA PRO A 37 -8.54 3.50 -9.34
C PRO A 37 -8.15 4.12 -10.68
N LYS A 38 -7.35 5.20 -10.68
CA LYS A 38 -6.90 5.85 -11.92
C LYS A 38 -5.83 5.00 -12.60
N GLU A 39 -4.84 4.54 -11.83
CA GLU A 39 -3.74 3.71 -12.32
C GLU A 39 -4.23 2.31 -12.69
N HIS A 40 -5.12 1.71 -11.89
CA HIS A 40 -5.74 0.42 -12.24
C HIS A 40 -6.42 0.46 -13.62
N ARG A 41 -7.22 1.51 -13.87
CA ARG A 41 -7.89 1.71 -15.16
C ARG A 41 -6.94 2.05 -16.30
N ALA A 42 -5.88 2.82 -16.03
CA ALA A 42 -4.88 3.17 -17.04
C ALA A 42 -4.12 1.94 -17.57
N LEU A 43 -3.98 0.89 -16.74
CA LEU A 43 -3.40 -0.39 -17.13
C LEU A 43 -4.40 -1.34 -17.81
N GLY A 44 -5.69 -1.00 -17.86
CA GLY A 44 -6.72 -1.86 -18.43
C GLY A 44 -6.95 -3.15 -17.65
N LEU A 45 -6.64 -3.17 -16.35
CA LEU A 45 -6.84 -4.34 -15.51
C LEU A 45 -8.34 -4.60 -15.28
N PRO A 46 -8.82 -5.86 -15.40
CA PRO A 46 -10.23 -6.16 -15.23
C PRO A 46 -10.66 -6.01 -13.77
N GLU A 47 -11.80 -5.40 -13.47
CA GLU A 47 -12.26 -5.28 -12.08
C GLU A 47 -12.46 -6.65 -11.42
N THR A 48 -12.06 -6.78 -10.15
CA THR A 48 -12.22 -8.00 -9.35
C THR A 48 -12.40 -7.61 -7.88
N ASP A 49 -13.20 -8.38 -7.15
CA ASP A 49 -13.35 -8.27 -5.69
C ASP A 49 -12.52 -9.34 -4.95
N ASP A 50 -11.83 -10.23 -5.68
CA ASP A 50 -11.03 -11.29 -5.07
C ASP A 50 -9.76 -10.72 -4.41
N ALA A 51 -9.68 -10.86 -3.09
CA ALA A 51 -8.59 -10.28 -2.31
C ALA A 51 -7.21 -10.84 -2.69
N GLN A 52 -7.10 -12.13 -3.02
CA GLN A 52 -5.82 -12.75 -3.40
C GLN A 52 -5.36 -12.24 -4.77
N GLU A 53 -6.30 -12.09 -5.70
CA GLU A 53 -6.05 -11.55 -7.02
C GLU A 53 -5.61 -10.09 -6.95
N LEU A 54 -6.28 -9.26 -6.13
CA LEU A 54 -5.90 -7.87 -5.92
C LEU A 54 -4.50 -7.74 -5.31
N ILE A 55 -4.15 -8.58 -4.32
CA ILE A 55 -2.80 -8.58 -3.73
C ILE A 55 -1.74 -9.01 -4.78
N THR A 56 -2.05 -10.02 -5.59
CA THR A 56 -1.16 -10.45 -6.67
C THR A 56 -0.92 -9.31 -7.66
N ARG A 57 -1.98 -8.62 -8.07
CA ARG A 57 -1.88 -7.47 -8.98
C ARG A 57 -1.10 -6.32 -8.38
N MET A 58 -1.26 -6.04 -7.08
CA MET A 58 -0.45 -5.02 -6.41
C MET A 58 1.04 -5.39 -6.42
N ALA A 59 1.39 -6.67 -6.29
CA ALA A 59 2.78 -7.11 -6.36
C ALA A 59 3.35 -7.05 -7.79
N THR A 60 2.54 -7.34 -8.82
CA THR A 60 2.97 -7.31 -10.23
C THR A 60 2.90 -5.94 -10.88
N HIS A 61 2.00 -5.07 -10.39
CA HIS A 61 1.75 -3.71 -10.86
C HIS A 61 1.79 -2.74 -9.68
N PRO A 62 2.98 -2.51 -9.07
CA PRO A 62 3.09 -1.68 -7.87
C PRO A 62 2.49 -0.29 -8.04
N GLU A 63 2.48 0.28 -9.25
CA GLU A 63 1.89 1.59 -9.56
C GLU A 63 0.42 1.75 -9.13
N ILE A 64 -0.32 0.64 -8.96
CA ILE A 64 -1.71 0.67 -8.49
C ILE A 64 -1.80 0.82 -6.96
N ILE A 65 -0.71 0.69 -6.20
CA ILE A 65 -0.73 0.76 -4.74
C ILE A 65 -0.86 2.22 -4.26
N GLU A 66 -1.80 2.48 -3.34
CA GLU A 66 -2.00 3.78 -2.70
C GLU A 66 -0.76 4.19 -1.86
N ARG A 67 -0.39 5.47 -1.91
CA ARG A 67 0.86 5.98 -1.30
C ARG A 67 0.67 7.37 -0.71
N PRO A 68 1.44 7.77 0.32
CA PRO A 68 2.47 6.96 1.00
C PRO A 68 1.89 6.02 2.06
N ILE A 69 2.53 4.86 2.25
CA ILE A 69 2.29 3.96 3.38
C ILE A 69 3.48 4.11 4.34
N VAL A 70 3.20 4.42 5.60
CA VAL A 70 4.23 4.51 6.64
C VAL A 70 4.05 3.37 7.63
N VAL A 71 5.17 2.74 8.02
CA VAL A 71 5.22 1.67 9.02
C VAL A 71 6.10 2.13 10.18
N SER A 72 5.57 2.04 11.41
CA SER A 72 6.28 2.41 12.63
C SER A 72 5.82 1.54 13.79
N GLY A 73 6.76 0.97 14.55
CA GLY A 73 6.45 0.17 15.75
C GLY A 73 5.47 -0.99 15.52
N GLY A 74 5.48 -1.60 14.33
CA GLY A 74 4.55 -2.68 13.96
C GLY A 74 3.17 -2.22 13.48
N LYS A 75 2.86 -0.92 13.54
CA LYS A 75 1.65 -0.30 12.97
C LYS A 75 1.91 0.23 11.56
N ALA A 76 0.85 0.40 10.77
CA ALA A 76 0.92 1.02 9.46
C ALA A 76 -0.18 2.08 9.29
N ARG A 77 0.08 3.11 8.50
CA ARG A 77 -0.88 4.16 8.19
C ARG A 77 -0.71 4.70 6.77
N LEU A 78 -1.82 5.06 6.13
CA LEU A 78 -1.81 5.84 4.90
C LEU A 78 -1.58 7.31 5.24
N GLY A 79 -0.53 7.91 4.67
CA GLY A 79 -0.18 9.32 4.87
C GLY A 79 -1.02 10.27 4.02
N ARG A 80 -2.33 10.02 3.92
CA ARG A 80 -3.29 10.89 3.23
C ARG A 80 -4.50 11.12 4.14
N PRO A 81 -4.54 12.24 4.88
CA PRO A 81 -3.60 13.36 4.82
C PRO A 81 -2.27 13.05 5.56
N PRO A 82 -1.16 13.77 5.30
CA PRO A 82 0.16 13.46 5.87
C PRO A 82 0.18 13.39 7.41
N GLU A 83 -0.67 14.15 8.07
CA GLU A 83 -0.81 14.21 9.52
C GLU A 83 -1.31 12.88 10.11
N ALA A 84 -1.98 12.03 9.32
CA ALA A 84 -2.44 10.71 9.76
C ALA A 84 -1.28 9.85 10.25
N VAL A 85 -0.08 10.01 9.69
CA VAL A 85 1.13 9.28 10.09
C VAL A 85 1.49 9.56 11.56
N LEU A 86 1.17 10.75 12.08
CA LEU A 86 1.49 11.13 13.47
C LEU A 86 0.81 10.21 14.50
N GLU A 87 -0.29 9.54 14.13
CA GLU A 87 -0.99 8.57 15.00
C GLU A 87 -0.16 7.31 15.31
N ILE A 88 0.85 7.01 14.49
CA ILE A 88 1.67 5.78 14.62
C ILE A 88 3.15 6.05 14.93
N LEU A 89 3.56 7.31 15.07
CA LEU A 89 4.94 7.71 15.38
C LEU A 89 5.20 7.80 16.88
#